data_AF-A0A7V4G9J6-F1
#
_entry.id   AF-A0A7V4G9J6-F1
#
_cell.length_a   1.000
_cell.length_b   1.000
_cell.length_c   1.000
_cell.angle_alpha   90.00
_cell.angle_beta   90.00
_cell.angle_gamma   90.00
#
_symmetry.space_group_name_H-M   'P 1'
#
loop_
_entity.id
_entity.type
_entity.pdbx_description
1 polymer ?
#
loop_
_entity_poly.entity_id
_entity_poly.type
_entity_poly.pdbx_seq_one_letter_code
_entity_poly.pdbx_strand_id
1 'polypeptide(L)'
;CLTRPTLRTATPGDLSFVLPYRYLKDILEMLEALETLAPGINQRHTLLYGVEVKFYSHRLKLSPALETPVRRLFVIGDGAGITRGMIQASASGLLAARAITAPHKAQAQV
;
A
#
# COMPACT_ATOMS: atom_id res chain seq x y z
N CYS A 1 -30.50 3.81 11.45
CA CYS A 1 -29.12 4.12 11.01
C CYS A 1 -29.17 4.52 9.54
N LEU A 2 -28.61 5.68 9.18
CA LEU A 2 -28.63 6.20 7.80
C LEU A 2 -27.58 5.50 6.92
N THR A 3 -26.40 5.24 7.49
CA THR A 3 -25.31 4.49 6.85
C THR A 3 -25.41 3.00 7.19
N ARG A 4 -25.29 2.12 6.19
CA ARG A 4 -25.31 0.66 6.40
C ARG A 4 -23.90 0.08 6.35
N PRO A 5 -23.49 -0.79 7.30
CA PRO A 5 -22.19 -1.43 7.21
C PRO A 5 -22.12 -2.38 6.01
N THR A 6 -21.03 -2.29 5.26
CA THR A 6 -20.72 -3.14 4.10
C THR A 6 -19.91 -4.38 4.50
N LEU A 7 -19.05 -4.26 5.52
CA LEU A 7 -18.34 -5.40 6.09
C LEU A 7 -19.24 -6.12 7.10
N ARG A 8 -19.98 -7.13 6.63
CA ARG A 8 -21.00 -7.84 7.42
C ARG A 8 -20.46 -8.58 8.64
N THR A 9 -19.17 -8.92 8.62
CA THR A 9 -18.48 -9.63 9.71
C THR A 9 -17.91 -8.68 10.77
N ALA A 10 -17.99 -7.36 10.55
CA ALA A 10 -17.51 -6.40 11.52
C ALA A 10 -18.36 -6.46 12.79
N THR A 11 -17.70 -6.49 13.94
CA THR A 11 -18.35 -6.38 15.26
C THR A 11 -18.21 -4.94 15.75
N PRO A 12 -19.31 -4.26 16.14
CA PRO A 12 -19.23 -2.94 16.74
C PRO A 12 -18.42 -2.99 18.04
N GLY A 13 -17.54 -2.02 18.25
CA GLY A 13 -16.68 -1.97 19.43
C GLY A 13 -15.86 -0.69 19.49
N ASP A 14 -15.06 -0.56 20.54
CA ASP A 14 -14.15 0.56 20.71
C ASP A 14 -12.80 0.26 20.01
N LEU A 15 -12.46 1.10 19.03
CA LEU A 15 -11.19 1.00 18.29
C LEU A 15 -9.97 1.29 19.19
N SER A 16 -10.17 1.90 20.37
CA SER A 16 -9.11 2.15 21.35
C SER A 16 -8.47 0.90 21.93
N PHE A 17 -9.14 -0.25 21.84
CA PHE A 17 -8.56 -1.52 22.23
C PHE A 17 -7.53 -2.08 21.23
N VAL A 18 -7.50 -1.58 19.99
CA VAL A 18 -6.62 -2.13 18.93
C VAL A 18 -5.66 -1.08 18.37
N LEU A 19 -6.07 0.20 18.31
CA LEU A 19 -5.24 1.29 17.82
C LEU A 19 -4.58 2.04 18.98
N PRO A 20 -3.25 2.27 18.96
CA PRO A 20 -2.59 3.21 19.85
C PRO A 20 -3.28 4.58 19.87
N TYR A 21 -3.32 5.19 21.06
CA TYR A 21 -3.96 6.49 21.30
C TYR A 21 -3.55 7.57 20.29
N ARG A 22 -2.26 7.61 19.91
CA ARG A 22 -1.77 8.58 18.92
C ARG A 22 -2.49 8.46 17.57
N TYR A 23 -2.66 7.25 17.04
CA TYR A 23 -3.34 7.06 15.75
C TYR A 23 -4.82 7.38 15.83
N LEU A 24 -5.49 7.06 16.94
CA LEU A 24 -6.88 7.44 17.15
C LEU A 24 -7.02 8.96 17.17
N LYS A 25 -6.13 9.65 17.89
CA LYS A 25 -6.12 11.11 17.95
C LYS A 25 -5.90 11.71 16.56
N ASP A 26 -4.92 11.21 15.81
CA ASP A 26 -4.64 11.66 14.45
C ASP A 26 -5.86 11.44 13.51
N ILE A 27 -6.58 10.31 13.65
CA ILE A 27 -7.80 10.02 12.87
C ILE A 27 -8.91 11.01 13.22
N LEU A 28 -9.12 11.31 14.50
CA LEU A 28 -10.15 12.26 14.93
C LEU A 28 -9.84 13.67 14.44
N GLU A 29 -8.60 14.14 14.60
CA GLU A 29 -8.15 15.44 14.08
C GLU A 29 -8.27 15.53 12.55
N MET A 30 -7.96 14.45 11.84
CA MET A 30 -8.15 14.35 10.39
C MET A 30 -9.64 14.47 10.01
N LEU A 31 -10.55 13.79 10.72
CA LEU A 31 -11.99 13.88 10.45
C LEU A 31 -12.53 15.28 10.71
N GLU A 32 -12.07 15.94 11.78
CA GLU A 32 -12.41 17.34 12.07
C GLU A 32 -11.93 18.29 10.97
N ALA A 33 -10.70 18.13 10.49
CA ALA A 33 -10.17 18.92 9.39
C ALA A 33 -10.92 18.63 8.07
N LEU A 34 -11.27 17.38 7.80
CA LEU A 34 -12.01 17.00 6.59
C LEU A 34 -13.42 17.57 6.56
N GLU A 35 -14.06 17.77 7.71
CA GLU A 35 -15.40 18.39 7.77
C GLU A 35 -15.40 19.79 7.14
N THR A 36 -14.32 20.57 7.29
CA THR A 36 -14.23 21.89 6.63
C THR A 36 -14.06 21.81 5.11
N LEU A 37 -13.46 20.74 4.59
CA LEU A 37 -13.25 20.55 3.15
C LEU A 37 -14.47 19.89 2.48
N ALA A 38 -15.10 18.95 3.17
CA ALA A 38 -16.20 18.14 2.69
C ALA A 38 -17.21 17.93 3.83
N PRO A 39 -18.18 18.86 3.97
CA PRO A 39 -19.17 18.81 5.04
C PRO A 39 -19.96 17.51 5.04
N GLY A 40 -20.17 16.95 6.23
CA GLY A 40 -20.88 15.70 6.46
C GLY A 40 -20.01 14.46 6.65
N ILE A 41 -18.68 14.59 6.58
CA ILE A 41 -17.75 13.48 6.86
C ILE A 41 -17.71 13.15 8.35
N ASN A 42 -17.72 14.16 9.24
CA ASN A 42 -17.60 13.97 10.68
C ASN A 42 -18.97 13.97 11.38
N GLN A 43 -19.88 13.08 10.93
CA GLN A 43 -21.22 12.93 11.49
C GLN A 43 -21.33 11.71 12.40
N ARG A 44 -22.30 11.73 13.33
CA ARG A 44 -22.54 10.64 14.30
C ARG A 44 -22.83 9.27 13.66
N HIS A 45 -23.22 9.23 12.39
CA HIS A 45 -23.50 8.01 11.64
C HIS A 45 -22.39 7.63 10.65
N THR A 46 -21.24 8.32 10.68
CA THR A 46 -20.04 7.92 9.96
C THR A 46 -19.52 6.63 10.58
N LEU A 47 -19.37 5.59 9.76
CA LEU A 47 -18.87 4.29 10.21
C LEU A 47 -17.36 4.22 9.96
N LEU A 48 -16.61 3.92 11.02
CA LEU A 48 -15.17 3.66 10.94
C LEU A 48 -14.91 2.17 11.17
N TYR A 49 -14.20 1.54 10.24
CA TYR A 49 -13.64 0.19 10.41
C TYR A 49 -12.17 0.31 10.83
N GLY A 50 -11.65 -0.65 11.59
CA GLY A 50 -10.21 -0.80 11.86
C GLY A 50 -9.88 -2.29 12.03
N VAL A 51 -8.65 -2.76 12.13
CA VAL A 51 -7.33 -2.17 11.85
C VAL A 51 -6.89 -2.60 10.44
N GLU A 52 -6.19 -1.76 9.70
CA GLU A 52 -5.53 -2.16 8.45
C GLU A 52 -4.03 -1.87 8.52
N VAL A 53 -3.21 -2.84 8.15
CA VAL A 53 -1.77 -2.65 8.01
C VAL A 53 -1.26 -3.41 6.78
N LYS A 54 -0.61 -2.68 5.87
CA LYS A 54 0.39 -3.25 4.96
C LYS A 54 1.69 -2.44 5.05
N PHE A 55 2.53 -2.80 6.01
CA PHE A 55 3.89 -2.25 6.10
C PHE A 55 4.79 -2.88 5.03
N TYR A 56 5.61 -2.00 4.42
CA TYR A 56 6.31 -2.15 3.15
C TYR A 56 7.06 -3.46 2.91
N SER A 57 7.16 -3.84 1.63
CA SER A 57 8.14 -4.83 1.20
C SER A 57 9.56 -4.27 1.37
N HIS A 58 10.48 -5.07 1.91
CA HIS A 58 11.90 -4.71 1.94
C HIS A 58 12.34 -4.36 0.52
N ARG A 59 12.84 -3.13 0.33
CA ARG A 59 13.36 -2.72 -0.98
C ARG A 59 14.54 -3.62 -1.33
N LEU A 60 14.30 -4.53 -2.26
CA LEU A 60 15.33 -5.46 -2.71
C LEU A 60 16.44 -4.69 -3.44
N LYS A 61 17.67 -5.18 -3.33
CA LYS A 61 18.76 -4.68 -4.18
C LYS A 61 18.49 -5.16 -5.61
N LEU A 62 18.21 -4.22 -6.50
CA LEU A 62 17.86 -4.51 -7.89
C LEU A 62 18.73 -3.69 -8.84
N SER A 63 19.05 -4.25 -10.00
CA SER A 63 19.64 -3.53 -11.12
C SER A 63 18.61 -2.57 -11.76
N PRO A 64 19.04 -1.65 -12.66
CA PRO A 64 18.10 -0.83 -13.45
C PRO A 64 17.11 -1.65 -14.29
N ALA A 65 17.42 -2.92 -14.55
CA ALA A 65 16.56 -3.86 -15.26
C ALA A 65 15.64 -4.68 -14.33
N LEU A 66 15.62 -4.36 -13.02
CA LEU A 66 14.86 -5.06 -11.97
C LEU A 66 15.31 -6.49 -11.69
N GLU A 67 16.58 -6.79 -12.01
CA GLU A 67 17.21 -8.07 -11.69
C GLU A 67 17.81 -8.04 -10.29
N THR A 68 17.64 -9.12 -9.54
CA THR A 68 18.28 -9.31 -8.24
C THR A 68 19.76 -9.68 -8.41
N PRO A 69 20.55 -9.80 -7.31
CA PRO A 69 21.89 -10.37 -7.39
C PRO A 69 21.92 -11.83 -7.88
N VAL A 70 20.78 -12.53 -7.83
CA VAL A 70 20.62 -13.86 -8.42
C VAL A 70 20.34 -13.71 -9.91
N ARG A 71 21.26 -14.22 -10.72
CA ARG A 71 21.21 -14.11 -12.18
C ARG A 71 19.91 -14.70 -12.74
N ARG A 72 19.28 -13.97 -13.65
CA ARG A 72 17.99 -14.26 -14.29
C ARG A 72 16.81 -14.32 -13.32
N LEU A 73 16.94 -13.82 -12.08
CA LEU A 73 15.83 -13.65 -11.16
C LEU A 73 15.45 -12.17 -11.10
N PHE A 74 14.25 -11.87 -11.60
CA PHE A 74 13.67 -10.53 -11.63
C PHE A 74 12.54 -10.42 -10.63
N VAL A 75 12.43 -9.27 -9.97
CA VAL A 75 11.35 -9.00 -9.01
C VAL A 75 10.72 -7.65 -9.33
N ILE A 76 9.39 -7.63 -9.41
CA ILE A 76 8.59 -6.50 -9.90
C ILE A 76 7.44 -6.19 -8.93
N GLY A 77 6.78 -5.06 -9.15
CA GLY A 77 5.59 -4.67 -8.40
C GLY A 77 5.85 -4.33 -6.93
N ASP A 78 4.77 -4.30 -6.14
CA ASP A 78 4.81 -3.79 -4.77
C ASP A 78 5.64 -4.71 -3.87
N GLY A 79 5.69 -6.02 -4.19
CA GLY A 79 6.54 -7.01 -3.53
C GLY A 79 8.05 -6.76 -3.73
N ALA A 80 8.46 -6.03 -4.76
CA ALA A 80 9.84 -5.58 -4.94
C ALA A 80 10.19 -4.35 -4.07
N GLY A 81 9.18 -3.68 -3.51
CA GLY A 81 9.34 -2.42 -2.77
C GLY A 81 9.63 -1.21 -3.67
N ILE A 82 9.33 -1.30 -4.98
CA ILE A 82 9.61 -0.22 -5.95
C ILE A 82 8.35 0.45 -6.53
N THR A 83 7.17 -0.10 -6.25
CA THR A 83 5.89 0.44 -6.73
C THR A 83 4.91 0.62 -5.56
N ARG A 84 3.88 1.46 -5.77
CA ARG A 84 2.80 1.71 -4.81
C ARG A 84 1.43 1.79 -5.50
N GLY A 85 1.21 0.94 -6.50
CA GLY A 85 -0.04 0.94 -7.25
C GLY A 85 0.03 0.20 -8.58
N MET A 86 -1.16 -0.09 -9.12
CA MET A 86 -1.35 -0.97 -10.28
C MET A 86 -0.59 -0.53 -11.53
N ILE A 87 -0.59 0.77 -11.82
CA ILE A 87 0.07 1.32 -13.02
C ILE A 87 1.58 1.12 -12.93
N GLN A 88 2.18 1.46 -11.79
CA GLN A 88 3.61 1.30 -11.55
C GLN A 88 3.99 -0.20 -11.55
N ALA A 89 3.20 -1.05 -10.90
CA ALA A 89 3.42 -2.50 -10.88
C ALA A 89 3.42 -3.08 -12.31
N SER A 90 2.44 -2.69 -13.13
CA SER A 90 2.35 -3.09 -14.54
C SER A 90 3.56 -2.61 -15.36
N ALA A 91 3.95 -1.35 -15.21
CA ALA A 91 5.10 -0.78 -15.90
C ALA A 91 6.42 -1.50 -15.54
N SER A 92 6.59 -1.87 -14.26
CA SER A 92 7.75 -2.64 -13.81
C SER A 92 7.81 -4.04 -14.44
N GLY A 93 6.65 -4.68 -14.67
CA GLY A 93 6.57 -5.95 -15.38
C GLY A 93 7.01 -5.86 -16.83
N LEU A 94 6.61 -4.81 -17.54
CA LEU A 94 7.05 -4.56 -18.91
C LEU A 94 8.57 -4.35 -19.00
N LEU A 95 9.15 -3.62 -18.03
CA LEU A 95 10.59 -3.37 -17.97
C LEU A 95 11.37 -4.68 -17.79
N ALA A 96 10.97 -5.51 -16.82
CA ALA A 96 11.60 -6.81 -16.59
C ALA A 96 11.43 -7.75 -17.78
N ALA A 97 10.25 -7.80 -18.40
CA ALA A 97 9.99 -8.63 -19.58
C ALA A 97 10.93 -8.26 -20.76
N ARG A 98 11.11 -6.97 -21.02
CA ARG A 98 12.04 -6.49 -22.06
C ARG A 98 13.48 -6.91 -21.77
N ALA A 99 13.91 -6.83 -20.51
CA ALA A 99 15.24 -7.27 -20.11
C ALA A 99 15.44 -8.79 -20.27
N ILE A 100 14.41 -9.59 -19.96
CA ILE A 100 14.44 -11.05 -20.13
C ILE A 100 14.59 -11.44 -21.61
N THR A 101 13.92 -10.73 -22.52
CA THR A 101 13.98 -11.00 -23.96
C THR A 101 15.24 -10.47 -24.64
N ALA A 102 15.97 -9.56 -24.00
CA ALA A 102 17.19 -9.00 -24.55
C ALA A 102 18.34 -10.04 -24.52
N PRO A 103 19.27 -10.03 -25.50
CA PRO A 103 20.45 -10.90 -25.48
C PRO A 103 21.25 -10.70 -24.20
N HIS A 104 21.70 -11.79 -23.59
CA HIS A 104 22.41 -11.78 -22.31
C HIS A 104 23.76 -11.06 -22.46
N LYS A 105 23.81 -9.78 -22.08
CA LYS A 105 25.07 -9.07 -21.84
C LYS A 105 25.51 -9.42 -20.43
N ALA A 106 26.65 -10.11 -20.28
CA ALA A 106 27.24 -10.35 -18.98
C ALA A 106 27.46 -8.98 -18.29
N GLN A 107 26.71 -8.69 -17.23
CA GLN A 107 26.95 -7.49 -16.43
C GLN A 107 28.20 -7.76 -15.60
N ALA A 108 29.26 -6.98 -15.86
CA ALA A 108 30.47 -6.99 -15.06
C ALA A 108 30.13 -6.63 -13.61
N GLN A 109 30.57 -7.48 -12.67
CA GLN A 109 30.51 -7.19 -11.24
C GLN A 109 31.30 -5.91 -10.97
N VAL A 110 30.65 -4.93 -10.34
CA VAL A 110 31.30 -3.85 -9.60
C VAL A 110 30.98 -4.07 -8.13
#